data_AF-A0A3S0S623-F1
#
_entry.id   AF-A0A3S0S623-F1
#
_cell.length_a   1.000
_cell.length_b   1.000
_cell.length_c   1.000
_cell.angle_alpha   90.00
_cell.angle_beta   90.00
_cell.angle_gamma   90.00
#
_symmetry.space_group_name_H-M   'P 1'
#
loop_
_entity.id
_entity.type
_entity.pdbx_description
1 polymer ?
#
loop_
_entity_poly.entity_id
_entity_poly.type
_entity_poly.pdbx_seq_one_letter_code
_entity_poly.pdbx_strand_id
1 'polypeptide(L)'
;MEARYRIGGVFCLALAAAIAWQAVWLPLQDASLGADMVTWMPRATVVVGLCVVFGIYFLATGNRYPYRDVERQTLTPVGWALFAMVAIIALAGFFGMDMMLRSLGYR
;
A
#
# COMPACT_ATOMS: atom_id res chain seq x y z
N MET A 1 -1.59 -26.45 0.89
CA MET A 1 -1.74 -25.25 1.75
C MET A 1 -1.25 -23.96 1.07
N GLU A 2 -0.28 -24.04 0.15
CA GLU A 2 0.31 -22.90 -0.56
C GLU A 2 -0.66 -22.05 -1.40
N ALA A 3 -1.63 -22.68 -2.07
CA ALA A 3 -2.62 -21.97 -2.90
C ALA A 3 -3.46 -20.96 -2.11
N ARG A 4 -3.77 -21.25 -0.83
CA ARG A 4 -4.55 -20.34 0.03
C ARG A 4 -3.81 -19.04 0.31
N TYR A 5 -2.50 -19.11 0.57
CA TYR A 5 -1.66 -17.93 0.76
C TYR A 5 -1.55 -17.11 -0.52
N ARG A 6 -1.35 -17.77 -1.68
CA ARG A 6 -1.29 -17.07 -2.97
C ARG A 6 -2.61 -16.38 -3.31
N ILE A 7 -3.76 -17.03 -3.06
CA ILE A 7 -5.09 -16.40 -3.22
C ILE A 7 -5.24 -15.20 -2.28
N GLY A 8 -4.81 -15.32 -1.02
CA GLY A 8 -4.76 -14.19 -0.10
C GLY A 8 -3.89 -13.05 -0.62
N GLY A 9 -2.73 -13.37 -1.21
CA GLY A 9 -1.85 -12.40 -1.86
C GLY A 9 -2.54 -11.67 -3.02
N VAL A 10 -3.20 -12.41 -3.92
CA VAL A 10 -4.00 -11.83 -5.02
C VAL A 10 -5.11 -10.92 -4.48
N PHE A 11 -5.81 -11.34 -3.43
CA PHE A 11 -6.85 -10.53 -2.79
C PHE A 11 -6.28 -9.22 -2.21
N CYS A 12 -5.13 -9.28 -1.54
CA CYS A 12 -4.45 -8.08 -1.06
C CYS A 12 -4.07 -7.13 -2.21
N LEU A 13 -3.57 -7.66 -3.33
CA LEU A 13 -3.23 -6.84 -4.50
C LEU A 13 -4.46 -6.23 -5.15
N ALA A 14 -5.56 -6.98 -5.28
CA ALA A 14 -6.82 -6.47 -5.78
C ALA A 14 -7.38 -5.35 -4.89
N LEU A 15 -7.31 -5.53 -3.56
CA LEU A 15 -7.70 -4.51 -2.60
C LEU A 15 -6.82 -3.26 -2.69
N ALA A 16 -5.51 -3.42 -2.83
CA ALA A 16 -4.59 -2.31 -3.04
C ALA A 16 -4.93 -1.53 -4.31
N ALA A 17 -5.22 -2.21 -5.42
CA ALA A 17 -5.62 -1.57 -6.68
C ALA A 17 -6.93 -0.81 -6.54
N ALA A 18 -7.94 -1.39 -5.88
CA ALA A 18 -9.22 -0.74 -5.64
C ALA A 18 -9.07 0.52 -4.76
N ILE A 19 -8.28 0.46 -3.69
CA ILE A 19 -8.02 1.60 -2.82
C ILE A 19 -7.20 2.66 -3.56
N ALA A 20 -6.17 2.28 -4.30
CA ALA A 20 -5.37 3.22 -5.09
C ALA A 20 -6.22 3.92 -6.15
N TRP A 21 -7.13 3.21 -6.82
CA TRP A 21 -8.06 3.82 -7.75
C TRP A 21 -8.92 4.91 -7.09
N GLN A 22 -9.52 4.58 -5.94
CA GLN A 22 -10.40 5.50 -5.22
C GLN A 22 -9.66 6.67 -4.55
N ALA A 23 -8.51 6.40 -3.92
CA ALA A 23 -7.82 7.35 -3.05
C ALA A 23 -6.69 8.13 -3.73
N VAL A 24 -6.22 7.68 -4.90
CA VAL A 24 -5.15 8.32 -5.67
C VAL A 24 -5.66 8.75 -7.03
N TRP A 25 -6.22 7.83 -7.83
CA TRP A 25 -6.59 8.14 -9.21
C TRP A 25 -7.75 9.15 -9.31
N LEU A 26 -8.85 8.93 -8.60
CA LEU A 26 -10.01 9.83 -8.64
C LEU A 26 -9.66 11.27 -8.19
N PRO A 27 -8.98 11.51 -7.04
CA PRO A 27 -8.60 12.86 -6.64
C PRO A 27 -7.66 13.55 -7.65
N LEU A 28 -6.74 12.81 -8.26
CA LEU A 28 -5.86 13.36 -9.30
C LEU A 28 -6.65 13.72 -10.57
N GLN A 29 -7.63 12.90 -10.93
CA GLN A 29 -8.51 13.19 -12.06
C GLN A 29 -9.35 14.44 -11.79
N ASP A 30 -9.95 14.57 -10.61
CA ASP A 30 -10.70 15.76 -10.21
C ASP A 30 -9.82 17.02 -10.21
N ALA A 31 -8.60 16.90 -9.69
CA ALA A 31 -7.58 17.96 -9.74
C ALA A 31 -7.24 18.37 -11.18
N SER A 32 -7.12 17.39 -12.09
CA SER A 32 -6.82 17.64 -13.51
C SER A 32 -7.97 18.31 -14.26
N LEU A 33 -9.20 18.14 -13.78
CA LEU A 33 -10.41 18.78 -14.32
C LEU A 33 -10.65 20.17 -13.72
N GLY A 34 -9.79 20.64 -12.82
CA GLY A 34 -9.86 21.97 -12.23
C GLY A 34 -10.88 22.10 -11.09
N ALA A 35 -11.14 21.02 -10.35
CA ALA A 35 -12.01 21.09 -9.17
C ALA A 35 -11.51 22.13 -8.15
N ASP A 36 -12.40 22.93 -7.55
CA ASP A 36 -11.99 23.99 -6.60
C ASP A 36 -11.31 23.45 -5.33
N MET A 37 -11.64 22.22 -4.92
CA MET A 37 -11.06 21.56 -3.75
C MET A 37 -10.93 20.05 -4.01
N VAL A 38 -9.77 19.49 -3.65
CA VAL A 38 -9.47 18.07 -3.81
C VAL A 38 -9.32 17.44 -2.44
N THR A 39 -10.26 16.58 -2.06
CA THR A 39 -10.17 15.80 -0.82
C THR A 39 -9.47 14.48 -1.10
N TRP A 40 -8.36 14.21 -0.41
CA TRP A 40 -7.68 12.93 -0.48
C TRP A 40 -7.45 12.34 0.92
N MET A 41 -7.23 11.03 1.02
CA MET A 41 -7.01 10.34 2.29
C MET A 41 -5.56 9.85 2.42
N PRO A 42 -4.68 10.59 3.13
CA PRO A 42 -3.30 10.18 3.38
C PRO A 42 -3.16 8.78 3.94
N ARG A 43 -4.05 8.41 4.87
CA ARG A 43 -4.06 7.09 5.52
C ARG A 43 -4.21 5.92 4.55
N ALA A 44 -4.76 6.15 3.35
CA ALA A 44 -4.90 5.11 2.34
C ALA A 44 -3.55 4.63 1.80
N THR A 45 -2.50 5.48 1.79
CA THR A 45 -1.16 5.10 1.29
C THR A 45 -0.52 4.02 2.17
N VAL A 46 -0.78 4.05 3.48
CA VAL A 46 -0.32 3.02 4.42
C VAL A 46 -1.02 1.69 4.15
N VAL A 47 -2.35 1.71 3.96
CA VAL A 47 -3.12 0.49 3.66
C VAL A 47 -2.70 -0.10 2.32
N VAL A 48 -2.54 0.73 1.29
CA VAL A 48 -2.04 0.31 -0.02
C VAL A 48 -0.63 -0.28 0.11
N GLY A 49 0.28 0.38 0.82
CA GLY A 49 1.64 -0.12 1.04
C GLY A 49 1.64 -1.50 1.72
N LEU A 50 0.82 -1.67 2.77
CA LEU A 50 0.67 -2.94 3.47
C LEU A 50 0.13 -4.03 2.55
N CYS A 51 -0.96 -3.74 1.83
CA CYS A 51 -1.58 -4.69 0.91
C CYS A 51 -0.66 -5.07 -0.27
N VAL A 52 0.11 -4.13 -0.81
CA VAL A 52 1.07 -4.38 -1.90
C VAL A 52 2.21 -5.28 -1.41
N VAL A 53 2.87 -4.91 -0.30
CA VAL A 53 4.03 -5.65 0.20
C VAL A 53 3.65 -7.06 0.62
N PHE A 54 2.60 -7.21 1.44
CA PHE A 54 2.14 -8.54 1.85
C PHE A 54 1.51 -9.32 0.70
N GLY A 55 0.84 -8.63 -0.23
CA GLY A 55 0.28 -9.24 -1.44
C GLY A 55 1.35 -9.90 -2.30
N ILE A 56 2.40 -9.16 -2.64
CA ILE A 56 3.57 -9.66 -3.39
C ILE A 56 4.26 -10.77 -2.60
N TYR A 57 4.49 -10.57 -1.30
CA TYR A 57 5.15 -11.54 -0.44
C TYR A 57 4.43 -12.89 -0.43
N PHE A 58 3.11 -12.89 -0.22
CA PHE A 58 2.31 -14.12 -0.20
C PHE A 58 2.20 -14.77 -1.57
N LEU A 59 2.14 -13.98 -2.65
CA LEU A 59 2.13 -14.50 -4.01
C LEU A 59 3.45 -15.22 -4.36
N ALA A 60 4.59 -14.60 -4.01
CA ALA A 60 5.92 -15.09 -4.37
C ALA A 60 6.40 -16.25 -3.49
N THR A 61 6.14 -16.19 -2.18
CA THR A 61 6.73 -17.12 -1.22
C THR A 61 5.74 -18.13 -0.64
N GLY A 62 4.43 -17.92 -0.80
CA GLY A 62 3.40 -18.82 -0.25
C GLY A 62 3.47 -19.00 1.27
N ASN A 63 4.04 -18.04 2.00
CA ASN A 63 4.35 -18.08 3.45
C ASN A 63 5.48 -19.05 3.85
N ARG A 64 6.46 -19.28 2.96
CA ARG A 64 7.63 -20.13 3.25
C ARG A 64 8.52 -19.59 4.38
N TYR A 65 8.54 -18.27 4.59
CA TYR A 65 9.33 -17.65 5.65
C TYR A 65 8.41 -17.05 6.74
N PRO A 66 8.64 -17.33 8.03
CA PRO A 66 7.84 -16.74 9.09
C PRO A 66 8.19 -15.25 9.23
N TYR A 67 7.19 -14.38 9.11
CA TYR A 67 7.34 -12.93 9.28
C TYR A 67 7.14 -12.47 10.74
N ARG A 68 6.54 -13.32 11.59
CA ARG A 68 6.28 -13.04 13.00
C ARG A 68 6.71 -14.22 13.86
N ASP A 69 7.46 -13.95 14.91
CA ASP A 69 7.68 -14.87 16.00
C ASP A 69 6.48 -14.77 16.96
N VAL A 70 5.66 -15.83 17.00
CA VAL A 70 4.42 -15.84 17.80
C VAL A 70 4.73 -15.97 19.29
N GLU A 71 5.81 -16.66 19.64
CA GLU A 71 6.18 -16.96 21.02
C GLU A 71 6.81 -15.74 21.69
N ARG A 72 7.65 -15.01 20.96
CA ARG A 72 8.28 -13.78 21.45
C ARG A 72 7.47 -12.51 21.18
N GLN A 73 6.37 -12.62 20.43
CA GLN A 73 5.55 -11.49 19.96
C GLN A 73 6.37 -10.42 19.19
N THR A 74 7.47 -10.82 18.57
CA THR A 74 8.36 -9.93 17.82
C THR A 74 8.32 -10.22 16.31
N LEU A 75 8.75 -9.24 15.52
CA LEU A 75 8.98 -9.43 14.10
C LEU A 75 10.29 -10.19 13.89
N THR A 76 10.27 -11.15 12.96
CA THR A 76 11.50 -11.78 12.47
C THR A 76 12.28 -10.79 11.59
N PRO A 77 13.54 -11.08 11.20
CA PRO A 77 14.25 -10.24 10.23
C PRO A 77 13.46 -10.02 8.93
N VAL A 78 12.72 -11.05 8.48
CA VAL A 78 11.81 -10.94 7.33
C VAL A 78 10.64 -10.00 7.64
N GLY A 79 10.06 -10.11 8.83
CA GLY A 79 9.00 -9.20 9.29
C GLY A 79 9.45 -7.73 9.33
N TRP A 80 10.66 -7.46 9.81
CA TRP A 80 11.26 -6.12 9.80
C TRP A 80 11.53 -5.61 8.39
N ALA A 81 12.01 -6.46 7.49
CA ALA A 81 12.20 -6.10 6.08
C ALA A 81 10.86 -5.76 5.40
N LEU A 82 9.81 -6.56 5.63
CA LEU A 82 8.45 -6.29 5.15
C LEU A 82 7.92 -4.97 5.72
N PHE A 83 8.10 -4.72 7.02
CA PHE A 83 7.69 -3.47 7.64
C PHE A 83 8.41 -2.26 7.04
N ALA A 84 9.72 -2.34 6.84
CA ALA A 84 10.49 -1.28 6.20
C ALA A 84 10.01 -0.99 4.77
N MET A 85 9.73 -2.03 3.98
CA MET A 85 9.17 -1.87 2.64
C MET A 85 7.80 -1.18 2.66
N VAL A 86 6.92 -1.56 3.60
CA VAL A 86 5.61 -0.90 3.77
C VAL A 86 5.79 0.58 4.08
N ALA A 87 6.70 0.92 5.00
CA ALA A 87 6.98 2.31 5.36
C ALA A 87 7.49 3.12 4.16
N ILE A 88 8.42 2.56 3.38
CA ILE A 88 8.97 3.21 2.17
C ILE A 88 7.86 3.49 1.15
N ILE A 89 7.02 2.49 0.84
CA ILE A 89 5.93 2.65 -0.13
C ILE A 89 4.89 3.64 0.36
N ALA A 90 4.53 3.60 1.65
CA ALA A 90 3.57 4.54 2.23
C ALA A 90 4.07 5.99 2.17
N LEU A 91 5.34 6.22 2.50
CA LEU A 91 5.98 7.54 2.41
C LEU A 91 6.07 8.00 0.95
N ALA A 92 6.51 7.13 0.03
CA ALA A 92 6.57 7.44 -1.38
C ALA A 92 5.19 7.82 -1.95
N GLY A 93 4.14 7.08 -1.58
CA GLY A 93 2.77 7.38 -1.97
C GLY A 93 2.28 8.72 -1.37
N PHE A 94 2.61 9.00 -0.11
CA PHE A 94 2.23 10.25 0.54
C PHE A 94 2.90 11.46 -0.10
N PHE A 95 4.23 11.44 -0.22
CA PHE A 95 4.98 12.54 -0.82
C PHE A 95 4.71 12.67 -2.32
N GLY A 96 4.48 11.55 -3.03
CA GLY A 96 4.12 11.57 -4.44
C GLY A 96 2.79 12.29 -4.69
N MET A 97 1.77 11.99 -3.88
CA MET A 97 0.48 12.69 -3.94
C MET A 97 0.60 14.18 -3.60
N ASP A 98 1.31 14.50 -2.52
CA ASP A 98 1.55 15.90 -2.12
C ASP A 98 2.27 16.69 -3.23
N MET A 99 3.30 16.11 -3.86
CA MET A 99 4.00 16.74 -4.98
C MET A 99 3.11 16.91 -6.21
N MET A 100 2.29 15.92 -6.57
CA MET A 100 1.37 15.99 -7.71
C MET A 100 0.26 17.03 -7.49
N LEU A 101 -0.33 17.09 -6.31
CA LEU A 101 -1.37 18.08 -6.04
C LEU A 101 -0.79 19.49 -6.03
N ARG A 102 0.41 19.68 -5.47
CA ARG A 102 1.11 20.97 -5.51
C ARG A 102 1.50 21.41 -6.92
N SER A 103 1.89 20.49 -7.80
CA SER A 103 2.20 20.83 -9.19
C SER A 103 0.95 21.26 -9.98
N LEU A 104 -0.24 20.82 -9.55
CA LEU A 104 -1.54 21.23 -10.08
C LEU A 104 -2.08 22.52 -9.42
N GLY A 105 -1.36 23.11 -8.47
CA GLY A 105 -1.74 24.37 -7.82
C GLY A 105 -2.52 24.23 -6.50
N TYR A 106 -2.73 23.00 -6.02
CA TYR A 106 -3.38 22.73 -4.75
C TYR A 106 -2.40 22.84 -3.56
N ARG A 107 -2.90 23.22 -2.38
CA ARG A 107 -2.10 23.41 -1.16
C ARG A 107 -2.57 22.52 -0.03
#